data_AF-A0AAX6P809-F1
#
_entry.id   AF-A0AAX6P809-F1
#
_cell.length_a   1.000
_cell.length_b   1.000
_cell.length_c   1.000
_cell.angle_alpha   90.00
_cell.angle_beta   90.00
_cell.angle_gamma   90.00
#
_symmetry.space_group_name_H-M   'P 1'
#
loop_
_entity.id
_entity.type
_entity.pdbx_description
1 polymer ?
#
loop_
_entity_poly.entity_id
_entity_poly.type
_entity_poly.pdbx_seq_one_letter_code
_entity_poly.pdbx_strand_id
1 'polypeptide(L)'
;MGMTTPRPLWAMLLLPLVVSGVSTEEPTSGEAVAPSLPGGCLRCCDSGDALAPTDAADAASVSALPYALPEVRPYINITILKGEKGDRGPLGTPGKLGKEGPRGDRGPQGIKGTKGQAGSPGSPCHTRSSAFSVGRKTALHSSEDFQPLLFDTVFVNPDGHFDMAAGHFVTPLRGLYFFSLNVHSWNFKETYMHVVHNEEAAVILYAQPSDRSIMQSQSMMLALAPGDRVWVRLFKRERENAVYSDDVDTYITFSGHLIKPEDD
;
A
#
# COMPACT_ATOMS: atom_id res chain seq x y z
N MET A 1 51.53 -42.80 56.04
CA MET A 1 51.00 -41.73 56.93
C MET A 1 50.01 -40.93 56.12
N GLY A 2 48.71 -41.17 56.33
CA GLY A 2 47.63 -40.53 55.57
C GLY A 2 47.33 -39.15 56.12
N MET A 3 47.21 -38.17 55.22
CA MET A 3 46.69 -36.84 55.53
C MET A 3 45.40 -36.64 54.74
N THR A 4 44.30 -36.71 55.47
CA THR A 4 42.94 -36.36 55.04
C THR A 4 42.78 -34.84 55.01
N THR A 5 42.43 -34.28 53.86
CA THR A 5 42.01 -32.87 53.72
C THR A 5 40.48 -32.80 53.59
N PRO A 6 39.80 -31.84 54.25
CA PRO A 6 38.35 -31.79 54.31
C PRO A 6 37.72 -31.08 53.10
N ARG A 7 36.57 -31.60 52.65
CA ARG A 7 35.69 -31.02 51.63
C ARG A 7 34.94 -29.79 52.19
N PRO A 8 34.75 -28.70 51.41
CA PRO A 8 33.88 -27.61 51.80
C PRO A 8 32.41 -27.91 51.45
N LEU A 9 31.52 -27.62 52.40
CA LEU A 9 30.07 -27.79 52.34
C LEU A 9 29.39 -26.78 51.40
N TRP A 10 28.41 -27.24 50.63
CA TRP A 10 27.43 -26.41 49.93
C TRP A 10 26.46 -25.76 50.93
N ALA A 11 26.40 -24.43 50.91
CA ALA A 11 25.31 -23.67 51.52
C ALA A 11 24.41 -23.13 50.39
N MET A 12 23.28 -23.80 50.16
CA MET A 12 22.18 -23.29 49.36
C MET A 12 21.42 -22.25 50.19
N LEU A 13 21.59 -20.97 49.86
CA LEU A 13 20.77 -19.89 50.41
C LEU A 13 19.57 -19.66 49.47
N LEU A 14 18.40 -20.12 49.88
CA LEU A 14 17.12 -19.83 49.23
C LEU A 14 16.64 -18.45 49.73
N LEU A 15 16.62 -17.45 48.84
CA LEU A 15 15.92 -16.18 49.08
C LEU A 15 14.47 -16.28 48.58
N PRO A 16 13.47 -15.81 49.36
CA PRO A 16 12.08 -15.83 48.95
C PRO A 16 11.76 -14.68 47.99
N LEU A 17 11.01 -15.00 46.92
CA LEU A 17 10.36 -14.03 46.04
C LEU A 17 9.34 -13.21 46.84
N VAL A 18 9.51 -11.89 46.83
CA VAL A 18 8.49 -10.93 47.26
C VAL A 18 7.72 -10.51 46.01
N VAL A 19 6.48 -11.00 45.91
CA VAL A 19 5.49 -10.55 44.94
C VAL A 19 4.73 -9.38 45.57
N SER A 20 4.93 -8.18 45.03
CA SER A 20 4.07 -7.02 45.31
C SER A 20 3.19 -6.78 44.09
N GLY A 21 1.89 -7.05 44.23
CA GLY A 21 0.86 -6.63 43.30
C GLY A 21 0.38 -5.20 43.58
N VAL A 22 -0.68 -4.82 42.84
CA VAL A 22 -1.43 -3.54 42.83
C VAL A 22 -0.88 -2.54 41.80
N SER A 23 -1.64 -1.91 40.90
CA SER A 23 -3.10 -1.76 40.74
C SER A 23 -3.46 -1.64 39.26
N THR A 24 -4.60 -2.21 38.89
CA THR A 24 -5.40 -1.84 37.72
C THR A 24 -5.98 -0.44 37.90
N GLU A 25 -5.71 0.47 36.97
CA GLU A 25 -6.55 1.64 36.74
C GLU A 25 -6.97 1.67 35.26
N GLU A 26 -8.27 1.54 35.07
CA GLU A 26 -9.01 1.73 33.84
C GLU A 26 -9.52 3.19 33.83
N PRO A 27 -9.31 3.96 32.75
CA PRO A 27 -10.08 5.17 32.52
C PRO A 27 -11.11 4.94 31.41
N THR A 28 -12.34 4.78 31.87
CA THR A 28 -13.59 5.36 31.33
C THR A 28 -13.56 5.97 29.93
N SER A 29 -14.32 5.30 29.04
CA SER A 29 -15.21 5.84 28.01
C SER A 29 -15.18 7.35 27.74
N GLY A 30 -14.56 7.72 26.61
CA GLY A 30 -14.76 9.01 25.93
C GLY A 30 -15.44 8.78 24.59
N GLU A 31 -16.46 9.59 24.30
CA GLU A 31 -17.33 9.57 23.12
C GLU A 31 -16.61 9.48 21.77
N ALA A 32 -17.13 8.59 20.92
CA ALA A 32 -16.78 8.49 19.51
C ALA A 32 -17.38 9.67 18.71
N VAL A 33 -16.53 10.63 18.35
CA VAL A 33 -16.85 11.64 17.33
C VAL A 33 -16.29 11.16 16.00
N ALA A 34 -17.19 10.79 15.09
CA ALA A 34 -16.86 10.37 13.73
C ALA A 34 -16.25 11.53 12.92
N PRO A 35 -15.11 11.35 12.24
CA PRO A 35 -14.65 12.31 11.24
C PRO A 35 -15.37 12.07 9.91
N SER A 36 -16.12 13.08 9.46
CA SER A 36 -16.71 13.16 8.13
C SER A 36 -15.62 13.29 7.06
N LEU A 37 -15.58 12.36 6.10
CA LEU A 37 -14.76 12.47 4.88
C LEU A 37 -15.28 13.58 3.95
N PRO A 38 -14.36 14.34 3.34
CA PRO A 38 -14.51 14.66 1.93
C PRO A 38 -13.22 14.34 1.16
N GLY A 39 -13.36 13.58 0.07
CA GLY A 39 -12.32 13.43 -0.95
C GLY A 39 -11.99 11.98 -1.25
N GLY A 40 -12.42 11.51 -2.43
CA GLY A 40 -12.03 10.22 -2.97
C GLY A 40 -10.54 10.16 -3.34
N CYS A 41 -9.96 8.97 -3.30
CA CYS A 41 -8.56 8.73 -3.72
C CYS A 41 -8.36 9.04 -5.20
N LEU A 42 -7.40 9.93 -5.51
CA LEU A 42 -6.88 10.16 -6.85
C LEU A 42 -5.60 9.34 -7.05
N ARG A 43 -5.53 8.56 -8.14
CA ARG A 43 -4.32 7.80 -8.54
C ARG A 43 -3.29 8.74 -9.15
N CYS A 44 -2.03 8.63 -8.71
CA CYS A 44 -0.92 9.52 -9.10
C CYS A 44 -0.29 9.23 -10.48
N CYS A 45 -0.92 8.50 -11.40
CA CYS A 45 -0.28 8.11 -12.66
C CYS A 45 -1.25 8.08 -13.86
N ASP A 46 -1.80 9.23 -14.25
CA ASP A 46 -2.21 9.41 -15.65
C ASP A 46 -1.60 10.71 -16.18
N SER A 47 -0.60 10.53 -17.04
CA SER A 47 0.03 11.55 -17.87
C SER A 47 -0.94 12.02 -18.96
N GLY A 48 -1.05 13.34 -19.11
CA GLY A 48 -1.82 13.97 -20.17
C GLY A 48 -1.32 13.61 -21.58
N ASP A 49 -2.25 13.47 -22.52
CA ASP A 49 -2.58 14.51 -23.51
C ASP A 49 -3.50 13.95 -24.60
N ALA A 50 -4.46 14.76 -25.07
CA ALA A 50 -4.77 14.97 -26.49
C ALA A 50 -6.00 15.89 -26.69
N LEU A 51 -5.73 17.19 -26.93
CA LEU A 51 -6.18 18.09 -28.02
C LEU A 51 -7.48 17.71 -28.80
N ALA A 52 -8.42 18.60 -29.18
CA ALA A 52 -8.38 20.00 -29.70
C ALA A 52 -9.87 20.53 -29.87
N PRO A 53 -10.21 21.62 -30.60
CA PRO A 53 -9.65 22.98 -30.74
C PRO A 53 -10.67 24.17 -30.63
N THR A 54 -10.13 25.34 -30.25
CA THR A 54 -10.36 26.75 -30.66
C THR A 54 -11.76 27.36 -30.89
N ASP A 55 -12.09 28.37 -30.07
CA ASP A 55 -12.99 29.49 -30.39
C ASP A 55 -12.18 30.78 -30.56
N ALA A 56 -12.51 31.57 -31.58
CA ALA A 56 -11.95 32.90 -31.86
C ALA A 56 -13.03 33.97 -31.66
N ALA A 57 -12.70 35.06 -30.95
CA ALA A 57 -13.52 36.26 -30.86
C ALA A 57 -12.68 37.54 -30.98
N ASP A 58 -13.01 38.30 -32.02
CA ASP A 58 -13.13 39.76 -32.16
C ASP A 58 -12.13 40.74 -31.52
N ALA A 59 -11.57 41.59 -32.39
CA ALA A 59 -11.60 43.05 -32.23
C ALA A 59 -11.27 43.76 -33.56
N ALA A 60 -12.19 44.56 -34.10
CA ALA A 60 -11.91 45.58 -35.12
C ALA A 60 -12.86 46.78 -34.96
N SER A 61 -12.34 47.98 -35.24
CA SER A 61 -12.93 49.29 -34.92
C SER A 61 -13.23 50.15 -36.16
N VAL A 62 -14.20 51.08 -36.00
CA VAL A 62 -14.34 52.46 -36.58
C VAL A 62 -15.50 52.76 -37.59
N SER A 63 -16.35 53.75 -37.20
CA SER A 63 -17.09 54.83 -37.92
C SER A 63 -18.51 54.71 -38.56
N ALA A 64 -19.48 55.47 -37.94
CA ALA A 64 -20.44 56.51 -38.42
C ALA A 64 -21.64 56.30 -39.43
N LEU A 65 -22.89 56.44 -38.88
CA LEU A 65 -24.23 57.05 -39.28
C LEU A 65 -24.63 57.43 -40.76
N PRO A 66 -25.90 57.83 -41.14
CA PRO A 66 -27.27 57.89 -40.48
C PRO A 66 -28.52 57.51 -41.39
N TYR A 67 -29.75 57.68 -40.85
CA TYR A 67 -31.10 57.93 -41.46
C TYR A 67 -32.23 56.86 -41.34
N ALA A 68 -33.44 57.36 -41.05
CA ALA A 68 -34.74 56.67 -40.89
C ALA A 68 -35.80 57.24 -41.85
N LEU A 69 -36.85 56.48 -42.22
CA LEU A 69 -38.10 56.99 -42.86
C LEU A 69 -39.31 56.03 -42.69
N PRO A 70 -40.58 56.51 -42.66
CA PRO A 70 -41.74 55.76 -42.17
C PRO A 70 -42.92 55.52 -43.18
N GLU A 71 -43.84 54.64 -42.73
CA GLU A 71 -45.31 54.45 -42.92
C GLU A 71 -46.08 54.71 -44.23
N VAL A 72 -46.94 53.74 -44.65
CA VAL A 72 -48.32 53.96 -45.20
C VAL A 72 -49.20 52.69 -45.02
N ARG A 73 -50.48 52.87 -44.62
CA ARG A 73 -51.59 51.86 -44.60
C ARG A 73 -52.65 52.18 -45.67
N PRO A 74 -53.42 51.18 -46.14
CA PRO A 74 -54.83 51.44 -46.46
C PRO A 74 -55.81 50.37 -45.95
N TYR A 75 -57.05 50.82 -45.77
CA TYR A 75 -58.27 50.12 -45.34
C TYR A 75 -59.19 49.90 -46.56
N ILE A 76 -60.22 49.06 -46.44
CA ILE A 76 -61.55 49.27 -47.07
C ILE A 76 -62.63 48.64 -46.16
N ASN A 77 -63.73 49.37 -46.04
CA ASN A 77 -64.93 49.11 -45.26
C ASN A 77 -66.07 48.69 -46.21
N ILE A 78 -66.85 47.68 -45.87
CA ILE A 78 -68.09 47.34 -46.58
C ILE A 78 -69.16 46.96 -45.57
N THR A 79 -69.77 48.01 -45.01
CA THR A 79 -71.17 47.96 -44.60
C THR A 79 -72.00 48.17 -45.87
N ILE A 80 -73.18 47.54 -45.96
CA ILE A 80 -74.21 47.67 -47.02
C ILE A 80 -74.10 46.62 -48.15
N LEU A 81 -74.74 45.47 -47.96
CA LEU A 81 -75.85 45.04 -48.84
C LEU A 81 -76.85 44.22 -48.01
N LYS A 82 -78.02 44.83 -47.82
CA LYS A 82 -79.23 44.34 -47.19
C LYS A 82 -79.91 43.33 -48.13
N GLY A 83 -80.51 42.28 -47.56
CA GLY A 83 -80.91 41.07 -48.28
C GLY A 83 -82.20 41.13 -49.11
N GLU A 84 -82.59 39.93 -49.56
CA GLU A 84 -83.97 39.55 -49.86
C GLU A 84 -84.27 38.23 -49.14
N LYS A 85 -85.52 38.08 -48.68
CA LYS A 85 -86.05 36.87 -48.05
C LYS A 85 -86.41 35.87 -49.15
N GLY A 86 -85.73 34.72 -49.19
CA GLY A 86 -86.09 33.61 -50.08
C GLY A 86 -87.29 32.82 -49.54
N ASP A 87 -88.19 32.47 -50.45
CA ASP A 87 -89.36 31.61 -50.22
C ASP A 87 -89.00 30.11 -50.11
N ARG A 88 -90.02 29.35 -49.70
CA ARG A 88 -90.10 27.96 -49.24
C ARG A 88 -89.16 26.96 -49.95
N GLY A 89 -88.45 26.16 -49.13
CA GLY A 89 -87.47 25.18 -49.60
C GLY A 89 -88.06 23.98 -50.37
N PRO A 90 -87.36 23.46 -51.39
CA PRO A 90 -87.69 22.20 -52.05
C PRO A 90 -87.30 20.98 -51.20
N LEU A 91 -87.97 19.87 -51.51
CA LEU A 91 -87.89 18.54 -50.89
C LEU A 91 -86.45 18.09 -50.56
N GLY A 92 -86.24 17.56 -49.34
CA GLY A 92 -84.93 17.09 -48.89
C GLY A 92 -84.37 15.98 -49.78
N THR A 93 -83.11 16.12 -50.18
CA THR A 93 -82.36 15.11 -50.93
C THR A 93 -81.59 14.15 -49.98
N PRO A 94 -81.30 12.91 -50.42
CA PRO A 94 -80.91 11.79 -49.56
C PRO A 94 -79.67 12.04 -48.67
N GLY A 95 -79.65 11.37 -47.52
CA GLY A 95 -78.61 11.52 -46.49
C GLY A 95 -77.18 11.28 -47.01
N LYS A 96 -76.23 12.07 -46.51
CA LYS A 96 -74.81 11.99 -46.89
C LYS A 96 -74.21 10.65 -46.47
N LEU A 97 -73.40 10.04 -47.34
CA LEU A 97 -72.58 8.86 -47.04
C LEU A 97 -71.72 9.13 -45.79
N GLY A 98 -71.68 8.18 -44.86
CA GLY A 98 -70.94 8.31 -43.59
C GLY A 98 -69.45 8.60 -43.83
N LYS A 99 -68.87 9.48 -43.01
CA LYS A 99 -67.43 9.80 -43.07
C LYS A 99 -66.62 8.56 -42.65
N GLU A 100 -65.55 8.25 -43.38
CA GLU A 100 -64.60 7.19 -43.02
C GLU A 100 -64.02 7.47 -41.62
N GLY A 101 -63.94 6.42 -40.79
CA GLY A 101 -63.53 6.55 -39.39
C GLY A 101 -62.08 7.06 -39.25
N PRO A 102 -61.76 7.76 -38.15
CA PRO A 102 -60.40 8.27 -37.95
C PRO A 102 -59.39 7.12 -37.89
N ARG A 103 -58.20 7.34 -38.46
CA ARG A 103 -57.08 6.40 -38.42
C ARG A 103 -56.70 6.11 -36.97
N GLY A 104 -56.58 4.84 -36.60
CA GLY A 104 -56.26 4.43 -35.24
C GLY A 104 -54.92 4.97 -34.74
N ASP A 105 -54.87 5.30 -33.44
CA ASP A 105 -53.72 5.92 -32.80
C ASP A 105 -52.47 5.02 -32.83
N ARG A 106 -51.30 5.64 -32.92
CA ARG A 106 -50.02 4.92 -32.89
C ARG A 106 -49.83 4.26 -31.53
N GLY A 107 -49.47 2.96 -31.53
CA GLY A 107 -49.22 2.20 -30.32
C GLY A 107 -48.11 2.81 -29.44
N PRO A 108 -48.17 2.59 -28.11
CA PRO A 108 -47.22 3.18 -27.18
C PRO A 108 -45.79 2.69 -27.44
N GLN A 109 -44.82 3.57 -27.22
CA GLN A 109 -43.40 3.22 -27.36
C GLN A 109 -42.99 2.21 -26.28
N GLY A 110 -42.22 1.19 -26.68
CA GLY A 110 -41.76 0.14 -25.77
C GLY A 110 -40.90 0.67 -24.63
N ILE A 111 -41.02 0.05 -23.46
CA ILE A 111 -40.25 0.42 -22.27
C ILE A 111 -38.74 0.24 -22.49
N LYS A 112 -37.94 1.23 -22.07
CA LYS A 112 -36.47 1.13 -22.11
C LYS A 112 -36.03 0.04 -21.13
N GLY A 113 -35.13 -0.85 -21.58
CA GLY A 113 -34.58 -1.92 -20.76
C GLY A 113 -33.88 -1.40 -19.50
N THR A 114 -33.97 -2.16 -18.41
CA THR A 114 -33.34 -1.82 -17.13
C THR A 114 -31.82 -1.87 -17.24
N LYS A 115 -31.14 -0.94 -16.56
CA LYS A 115 -29.67 -0.98 -16.44
C LYS A 115 -29.25 -2.29 -15.77
N GLY A 116 -28.24 -2.96 -16.33
CA GLY A 116 -27.68 -4.19 -15.74
C GLY A 116 -27.13 -3.95 -14.34
N GLN A 117 -27.19 -4.96 -13.47
CA GLN A 117 -26.60 -4.89 -12.14
C GLN A 117 -25.08 -4.82 -12.20
N ALA A 118 -24.48 -4.14 -11.22
CA ALA A 118 -23.04 -4.14 -11.03
C ALA A 118 -22.54 -5.56 -10.72
N GLY A 119 -21.37 -5.92 -11.23
CA GLY A 119 -20.73 -7.20 -10.91
C GLY A 119 -20.40 -7.32 -9.42
N SER A 120 -20.28 -8.56 -8.95
CA SER A 120 -19.86 -8.83 -7.57
C SER A 120 -18.47 -8.24 -7.28
N PRO A 121 -18.20 -7.76 -6.06
CA PRO A 121 -16.86 -7.37 -5.64
C PRO A 121 -15.84 -8.48 -5.91
N GLY A 122 -14.64 -8.11 -6.36
CA GLY A 122 -13.53 -9.06 -6.53
C GLY A 122 -13.08 -9.64 -5.19
N SER A 123 -12.49 -10.83 -5.22
CA SER A 123 -11.92 -11.49 -4.04
C SER A 123 -10.80 -10.65 -3.40
N PRO A 124 -10.61 -10.73 -2.06
CA PRO A 124 -9.57 -9.99 -1.37
C PRO A 124 -8.19 -10.38 -1.92
N CYS A 125 -7.32 -9.37 -2.09
CA CYS A 125 -5.95 -9.58 -2.52
C CYS A 125 -5.17 -10.24 -1.38
N HIS A 126 -4.82 -11.52 -1.53
CA HIS A 126 -3.91 -12.19 -0.61
C HIS A 126 -2.48 -11.71 -0.91
N THR A 127 -2.02 -10.70 -0.17
CA THR A 127 -0.62 -10.27 -0.24
C THR A 127 0.25 -11.31 0.44
N ARG A 128 1.04 -12.05 -0.35
CA ARG A 128 2.08 -12.92 0.17
C ARG A 128 3.18 -12.03 0.77
N SER A 129 3.46 -12.19 2.06
CA SER A 129 4.51 -11.46 2.77
C SER A 129 5.39 -12.42 3.54
N SER A 130 6.66 -12.04 3.72
CA SER A 130 7.59 -12.69 4.63
C SER A 130 8.56 -11.63 5.09
N ALA A 131 8.73 -11.47 6.40
CA ALA A 131 9.66 -10.51 6.97
C ALA A 131 10.20 -10.98 8.31
N PHE A 132 11.43 -10.59 8.60
CA PHE A 132 12.02 -10.74 9.92
C PHE A 132 12.91 -9.55 10.25
N SER A 133 13.08 -9.31 11.54
CA SER A 133 14.04 -8.36 12.11
C SER A 133 14.45 -8.90 13.46
N VAL A 134 15.74 -9.19 13.61
CA VAL A 134 16.33 -9.80 14.79
C VAL A 134 17.54 -8.99 15.25
N GLY A 135 17.83 -9.08 16.54
CA GLY A 135 18.93 -8.38 17.19
C GLY A 135 19.79 -9.32 18.01
N ARG A 136 21.04 -8.92 18.23
CA ARG A 136 21.94 -9.56 19.18
C ARG A 136 22.40 -8.52 20.17
N LYS A 137 22.23 -8.80 21.46
CA LYS A 137 22.68 -7.96 22.58
C LYS A 137 24.07 -8.36 23.07
N THR A 138 24.44 -9.61 22.91
CA THR A 138 25.75 -10.08 23.40
C THR A 138 26.88 -9.82 22.41
N ALA A 139 28.03 -9.40 22.92
CA ALA A 139 29.30 -9.43 22.19
C ALA A 139 29.61 -10.81 21.60
N LEU A 140 30.42 -10.87 20.55
CA LEU A 140 30.92 -12.15 20.02
C LEU A 140 32.34 -12.01 19.47
N HIS A 141 33.21 -12.92 19.91
CA HIS A 141 34.53 -13.14 19.33
C HIS A 141 34.48 -14.35 18.40
N SER A 142 35.18 -14.28 17.28
CA SER A 142 35.27 -15.42 16.36
C SER A 142 36.11 -16.56 16.97
N SER A 143 35.63 -17.79 16.86
CA SER A 143 36.39 -19.04 17.12
C SER A 143 37.27 -19.42 15.92
N GLU A 144 38.09 -20.48 16.03
CA GLU A 144 39.05 -20.94 15.00
C GLU A 144 38.49 -21.05 13.57
N ASP A 145 37.19 -21.30 13.39
CA ASP A 145 36.53 -21.46 12.09
C ASP A 145 35.41 -20.44 11.81
N PHE A 146 34.63 -20.68 10.76
CA PHE A 146 33.38 -19.99 10.49
C PHE A 146 32.39 -20.18 11.65
N GLN A 147 32.12 -19.10 12.38
CA GLN A 147 31.18 -19.08 13.49
C GLN A 147 29.87 -18.42 13.04
N PRO A 148 28.72 -19.12 13.03
CA PRO A 148 27.42 -18.51 12.81
C PRO A 148 27.13 -17.43 13.87
N LEU A 149 26.55 -16.32 13.43
CA LEU A 149 26.07 -15.27 14.31
C LEU A 149 24.64 -15.60 14.75
N LEU A 150 24.49 -16.03 16.00
CA LEU A 150 23.18 -16.27 16.59
C LEU A 150 22.59 -14.98 17.16
N PHE A 151 21.27 -14.84 17.07
CA PHE A 151 20.53 -13.70 17.56
C PHE A 151 19.78 -14.08 18.84
N ASP A 152 19.65 -13.13 19.77
CA ASP A 152 19.03 -13.34 21.08
C ASP A 152 17.73 -12.54 21.26
N THR A 153 17.44 -11.62 20.33
CA THR A 153 16.32 -10.70 20.40
C THR A 153 15.51 -10.77 19.10
N VAL A 154 14.19 -10.88 19.20
CA VAL A 154 13.27 -10.85 18.05
C VAL A 154 12.49 -9.54 18.09
N PHE A 155 12.61 -8.73 17.04
CA PHE A 155 11.76 -7.55 16.85
C PHE A 155 10.53 -7.91 16.02
N VAL A 156 10.74 -8.62 14.91
CA VAL A 156 9.71 -9.04 13.97
C VAL A 156 10.05 -10.45 13.48
N ASN A 157 9.15 -11.41 13.63
CA ASN A 157 9.23 -12.74 13.00
C ASN A 157 7.84 -13.41 13.01
N PRO A 158 6.81 -12.80 12.40
CA PRO A 158 5.42 -13.24 12.55
C PRO A 158 5.18 -14.66 12.04
N ASP A 159 5.85 -15.03 10.94
CA ASP A 159 5.65 -16.32 10.27
C ASP A 159 6.68 -17.38 10.71
N GLY A 160 7.64 -17.01 11.56
CA GLY A 160 8.68 -17.94 12.01
C GLY A 160 9.66 -18.39 10.91
N HIS A 161 9.74 -17.64 9.81
CA HIS A 161 10.67 -17.96 8.70
C HIS A 161 12.15 -17.75 9.06
N PHE A 162 12.44 -17.01 10.14
CA PHE A 162 13.76 -16.96 10.73
C PHE A 162 13.87 -17.95 11.90
N ASP A 163 14.73 -18.95 11.75
CA ASP A 163 15.07 -19.91 12.79
C ASP A 163 16.09 -19.30 13.76
N MET A 164 15.65 -19.02 14.98
CA MET A 164 16.48 -18.44 16.04
C MET A 164 17.53 -19.41 16.59
N ALA A 165 17.29 -20.73 16.52
CA ALA A 165 18.23 -21.73 17.01
C ALA A 165 19.40 -21.91 16.04
N ALA A 166 19.11 -21.92 14.73
CA ALA A 166 20.12 -21.99 13.69
C ALA A 166 20.74 -20.61 13.34
N GLY A 167 20.01 -19.52 13.58
CA GLY A 167 20.39 -18.18 13.11
C GLY A 167 20.17 -17.97 11.61
N HIS A 168 19.25 -18.73 11.01
CA HIS A 168 19.04 -18.80 9.56
C HIS A 168 17.64 -18.31 9.17
N PHE A 169 17.57 -17.46 8.15
CA PHE A 169 16.33 -17.23 7.41
C PHE A 169 16.14 -18.35 6.40
N VAL A 170 14.99 -19.02 6.42
CA VAL A 170 14.60 -20.03 5.44
C VAL A 170 13.54 -19.44 4.53
N THR A 171 13.83 -19.35 3.24
CA THR A 171 12.94 -18.72 2.27
C THR A 171 11.66 -19.54 2.09
N PRO A 172 10.48 -18.98 2.43
CA PRO A 172 9.20 -19.68 2.27
C PRO A 172 8.64 -19.57 0.85
N LEU A 173 8.96 -18.47 0.16
CA LEU A 173 8.32 -18.04 -1.06
C LEU A 173 9.38 -17.68 -2.09
N ARG A 174 9.21 -18.11 -3.34
CA ARG A 174 10.03 -17.65 -4.44
C ARG A 174 9.86 -16.14 -4.63
N GLY A 175 10.96 -15.41 -4.78
CA GLY A 175 10.89 -13.99 -5.11
C GLY A 175 12.13 -13.20 -4.78
N LEU A 176 11.98 -11.89 -4.81
CA LEU A 176 13.03 -10.92 -4.55
C LEU A 176 12.97 -10.43 -3.11
N TYR A 177 14.07 -10.58 -2.38
CA TYR A 177 14.18 -10.21 -0.98
C TYR A 177 15.22 -9.11 -0.79
N PHE A 178 15.00 -8.25 0.19
CA PHE A 178 15.98 -7.29 0.68
C PHE A 178 16.50 -7.74 2.05
N PHE A 179 17.80 -7.61 2.26
CA PHE A 179 18.45 -7.86 3.54
C PHE A 179 19.30 -6.66 3.95
N SER A 180 19.30 -6.38 5.25
CA SER A 180 20.14 -5.34 5.86
C SER A 180 20.71 -5.83 7.18
N LEU A 181 22.03 -5.74 7.30
CA LEU A 181 22.82 -6.08 8.47
C LEU A 181 23.48 -4.80 8.99
N ASN A 182 23.27 -4.48 10.28
CA ASN A 182 24.00 -3.43 10.98
C ASN A 182 24.79 -4.05 12.12
N VAL A 183 26.05 -3.63 12.26
CA VAL A 183 27.00 -4.17 13.23
C VAL A 183 27.88 -3.06 13.76
N HIS A 184 28.08 -3.03 15.07
CA HIS A 184 29.05 -2.16 15.71
C HIS A 184 30.39 -2.87 15.85
N SER A 185 31.45 -2.25 15.34
CA SER A 185 32.80 -2.80 15.42
C SER A 185 33.37 -2.70 16.83
N TRP A 186 34.32 -3.58 17.14
CA TRP A 186 35.00 -3.62 18.43
C TRP A 186 36.35 -2.88 18.37
N ASN A 187 36.68 -2.09 19.39
CA ASN A 187 37.94 -1.33 19.45
C ASN A 187 39.16 -2.25 19.34
N PHE A 188 40.11 -1.91 18.48
CA PHE A 188 41.35 -2.66 18.24
C PHE A 188 41.16 -4.09 17.71
N LYS A 189 39.95 -4.49 17.31
CA LYS A 189 39.67 -5.78 16.68
C LYS A 189 39.23 -5.57 15.24
N GLU A 190 39.43 -6.59 14.42
CA GLU A 190 38.88 -6.59 13.07
C GLU A 190 37.40 -6.96 13.16
N THR A 191 36.57 -6.40 12.27
CA THR A 191 35.20 -6.88 12.07
C THR A 191 35.09 -7.40 10.66
N TYR A 192 35.03 -8.73 10.53
CA TYR A 192 34.92 -9.42 9.24
C TYR A 192 33.74 -10.39 9.28
N MET A 193 32.71 -10.09 8.51
CA MET A 193 31.48 -10.90 8.49
C MET A 193 31.04 -11.19 7.07
N HIS A 194 30.38 -12.33 6.91
CA HIS A 194 29.71 -12.70 5.67
C HIS A 194 28.21 -12.74 5.90
N VAL A 195 27.47 -12.16 4.97
CA VAL A 195 26.09 -12.60 4.75
C VAL A 195 26.15 -13.71 3.72
N VAL A 196 25.66 -14.87 4.10
CA VAL A 196 25.76 -16.13 3.36
C VAL A 196 24.43 -16.44 2.71
N HIS A 197 24.45 -16.82 1.44
CA HIS A 197 23.32 -17.43 0.75
C HIS A 197 23.67 -18.90 0.52
N ASN A 198 22.90 -19.80 1.14
CA ASN A 198 23.17 -21.23 1.20
C ASN A 198 24.55 -21.52 1.80
N GLU A 199 25.55 -21.85 0.97
CA GLU A 199 26.92 -22.19 1.39
C GLU A 199 27.94 -21.11 1.02
N GLU A 200 27.57 -20.16 0.16
CA GLU A 200 28.47 -19.17 -0.41
C GLU A 200 28.29 -17.79 0.25
N ALA A 201 29.39 -17.06 0.42
CA ALA A 201 29.34 -15.69 0.92
C ALA A 201 28.80 -14.77 -0.19
N ALA A 202 27.59 -14.25 0.01
CA ALA A 202 26.95 -13.34 -0.94
C ALA A 202 27.59 -11.94 -0.89
N VAL A 203 27.81 -11.41 0.31
CA VAL A 203 28.57 -10.17 0.52
C VAL A 203 29.41 -10.23 1.79
N ILE A 204 30.36 -9.31 1.88
CA ILE A 204 31.19 -9.09 3.05
C ILE A 204 30.80 -7.79 3.75
N LEU A 205 30.92 -7.77 5.09
CA LEU A 205 30.95 -6.56 5.91
C LEU A 205 32.32 -6.54 6.59
N TYR A 206 33.09 -5.48 6.32
CA TYR A 206 34.47 -5.37 6.76
C TYR A 206 34.76 -4.02 7.40
N ALA A 207 35.40 -4.03 8.57
CA ALA A 207 36.03 -2.88 9.18
C ALA A 207 37.43 -3.22 9.69
N GLN A 208 38.38 -2.32 9.41
CA GLN A 208 39.74 -2.42 9.91
C GLN A 208 39.79 -2.15 11.42
N PRO A 209 40.75 -2.77 12.14
CA PRO A 209 41.00 -2.44 13.54
C PRO A 209 41.29 -0.94 13.71
N SER A 210 40.60 -0.32 14.67
CA SER A 210 40.69 1.11 14.96
C SER A 210 40.56 1.34 16.47
N ASP A 211 41.14 2.42 16.98
CA ASP A 211 40.95 2.87 18.36
C ASP A 211 39.54 3.38 18.64
N ARG A 212 38.81 3.71 17.58
CA ARG A 212 37.41 4.14 17.60
C ARG A 212 36.52 3.12 16.91
N SER A 213 35.57 2.56 17.66
CA SER A 213 34.48 1.75 17.14
C SER A 213 33.57 2.56 16.22
N ILE A 214 33.05 1.91 15.18
CA ILE A 214 32.15 2.49 14.20
C ILE A 214 30.94 1.59 13.99
N MET A 215 29.82 2.19 13.60
CA MET A 215 28.67 1.44 13.09
C MET A 215 28.91 1.13 11.61
N GLN A 216 28.72 -0.12 11.22
CA GLN A 216 28.81 -0.58 9.84
C GLN A 216 27.48 -1.19 9.43
N SER A 217 27.09 -0.90 8.19
CA SER A 217 25.84 -1.38 7.62
C SER A 217 26.13 -1.98 6.26
N GLN A 218 25.51 -3.11 5.96
CA GLN A 218 25.58 -3.75 4.67
C GLN A 218 24.20 -4.23 4.26
N SER A 219 23.78 -3.87 3.05
CA SER A 219 22.49 -4.25 2.50
C SER A 219 22.65 -4.85 1.11
N MET A 220 21.71 -5.73 0.75
CA MET A 220 21.67 -6.34 -0.58
C MET A 220 20.26 -6.79 -0.93
N MET A 221 20.05 -7.10 -2.21
CA MET A 221 18.86 -7.77 -2.70
C MET A 221 19.25 -9.12 -3.32
N LEU A 222 18.48 -10.16 -3.02
CA LEU A 222 18.69 -11.51 -3.53
C LEU A 222 17.39 -12.07 -4.09
N ALA A 223 17.47 -12.73 -5.25
CA ALA A 223 16.42 -13.59 -5.74
C ALA A 223 16.57 -14.97 -5.07
N LEU A 224 15.55 -15.42 -4.35
CA LEU A 224 15.61 -16.63 -3.55
C LEU A 224 14.53 -17.62 -4.00
N ALA A 225 14.89 -18.90 -3.99
CA ALA A 225 13.97 -20.01 -4.18
C ALA A 225 13.46 -20.54 -2.83
N PRO A 226 12.29 -21.20 -2.80
CA PRO A 226 11.81 -21.86 -1.58
C PRO A 226 12.84 -22.85 -1.03
N GLY A 227 13.14 -22.76 0.26
CA GLY A 227 14.15 -23.59 0.93
C GLY A 227 15.57 -23.03 0.93
N ASP A 228 15.84 -21.94 0.18
CA ASP A 228 17.12 -21.22 0.30
C ASP A 228 17.31 -20.68 1.71
N ARG A 229 18.58 -20.60 2.14
CA ARG A 229 18.96 -20.14 3.47
C ARG A 229 19.80 -18.88 3.38
N VAL A 230 19.44 -17.87 4.16
CA VAL A 230 20.24 -16.65 4.30
C VAL A 230 20.60 -16.42 5.75
N TRP A 231 21.88 -16.22 6.04
CA TRP A 231 22.38 -16.14 7.41
C TRP A 231 23.69 -15.36 7.49
N VAL A 232 24.15 -15.11 8.72
CA VAL A 232 25.34 -14.30 8.96
C VAL A 232 26.38 -15.11 9.72
N ARG A 233 27.65 -14.98 9.35
CA ARG A 233 28.78 -15.61 10.05
C ARG A 233 29.96 -14.68 10.22
N LEU A 234 30.70 -14.89 11.29
CA LEU A 234 32.03 -14.31 11.48
C LEU A 234 33.04 -15.16 10.72
N PHE A 235 34.02 -14.49 10.12
CA PHE A 235 35.15 -15.14 9.49
C PHE A 235 36.40 -14.92 10.33
N LYS A 236 36.98 -15.98 10.88
CA LYS A 236 38.28 -15.89 11.54
C LYS A 236 39.40 -16.20 10.55
N ARG A 237 40.39 -15.31 10.51
CA ARG A 237 41.69 -15.52 9.87
C ARG A 237 42.78 -15.45 10.95
N GLU A 238 44.00 -15.08 10.58
CA GLU A 238 45.13 -14.85 11.49
C GLU A 238 44.87 -13.76 12.56
N ARG A 239 43.87 -12.89 12.36
CA ARG A 239 43.55 -11.78 13.26
C ARG A 239 42.34 -12.06 14.15
N GLU A 240 42.32 -11.40 15.31
CA GLU A 240 41.21 -11.45 16.25
C GLU A 240 40.01 -10.67 15.68
N ASN A 241 39.00 -11.40 15.23
CA ASN A 241 37.75 -10.85 14.72
C ASN A 241 36.69 -10.83 15.82
N ALA A 242 36.00 -9.69 15.96
CA ALA A 242 34.95 -9.52 16.97
C ALA A 242 33.89 -8.49 16.53
N VAL A 243 32.71 -8.64 17.12
CA VAL A 243 31.59 -7.70 17.02
C VAL A 243 31.16 -7.25 18.40
N TYR A 244 30.86 -5.96 18.54
CA TYR A 244 30.46 -5.35 19.80
C TYR A 244 28.94 -5.25 19.92
N SER A 245 28.46 -5.60 21.10
CA SER A 245 27.13 -5.25 21.62
C SER A 245 27.14 -5.41 23.13
N ASP A 246 26.17 -4.80 23.82
CA ASP A 246 25.96 -4.96 25.26
C ASP A 246 24.51 -5.35 25.60
N ASP A 247 24.27 -5.63 26.87
CA ASP A 247 22.97 -6.07 27.40
C ASP A 247 21.95 -4.93 27.55
N VAL A 248 22.39 -3.67 27.39
CA VAL A 248 21.58 -2.46 27.52
C VAL A 248 21.02 -2.04 26.16
N ASP A 249 21.89 -1.85 25.17
CA ASP A 249 21.61 -1.32 23.85
C ASP A 249 21.82 -2.40 22.77
N THR A 250 20.99 -2.36 21.72
CA THR A 250 21.09 -3.33 20.61
C THR A 250 21.82 -2.70 19.43
N TYR A 251 23.09 -3.08 19.26
CA TYR A 251 23.95 -2.54 18.20
C TYR A 251 24.03 -3.43 16.97
N ILE A 252 23.66 -4.71 17.10
CA ILE A 252 23.70 -5.69 16.02
C ILE A 252 22.28 -6.03 15.63
N THR A 253 21.92 -5.73 14.38
CA THR A 253 20.59 -6.02 13.83
C THR A 253 20.70 -6.67 12.47
N PHE A 254 19.85 -7.67 12.22
CA PHE A 254 19.72 -8.30 10.93
C PHE A 254 18.24 -8.36 10.55
N SER A 255 17.91 -7.80 9.40
CA SER A 255 16.53 -7.68 8.92
C SER A 255 16.44 -8.10 7.48
N GLY A 256 15.28 -8.64 7.11
CA GLY A 256 14.99 -8.97 5.74
C GLY A 256 13.51 -9.10 5.47
N HIS A 257 13.10 -8.82 4.23
CA HIS A 257 11.71 -8.92 3.82
C HIS A 257 11.56 -9.22 2.33
N LEU A 258 10.45 -9.86 1.98
CA LEU A 258 10.02 -10.10 0.61
C LEU A 258 9.58 -8.76 0.00
N ILE A 259 10.23 -8.35 -1.09
CA ILE A 259 9.84 -7.18 -1.88
C ILE A 259 8.76 -7.56 -2.89
N LYS A 260 9.00 -8.67 -3.61
CA LYS A 260 8.12 -9.09 -4.68
C LYS A 260 8.09 -10.62 -4.77
N PRO A 261 6.92 -11.26 -4.61
CA PRO A 261 6.77 -12.67 -4.94
C PRO A 261 6.92 -12.87 -6.45
N GLU A 262 7.60 -13.94 -6.84
CA GLU A 262 7.58 -14.43 -8.21
C GLU A 262 6.48 -15.48 -8.31
N ASP A 263 5.59 -15.33 -9.29
CA ASP A 263 4.59 -16.35 -9.61
C ASP A 263 5.27 -17.43 -10.46
N ASP A 264 5.00 -18.71 -10.16
CA ASP A 264 5.46 -19.85 -10.96
C ASP A 264 4.72 -19.94 -12.31
#